data_AF-A0AA38X695-F1
#
_entry.id   AF-A0AA38X695-F1
#
_cell.length_a   1.000
_cell.length_b   1.000
_cell.length_c   1.000
_cell.angle_alpha   90.00
_cell.angle_beta   90.00
_cell.angle_gamma   90.00
#
_symmetry.space_group_name_H-M   'P 1'
#
loop_
_entity.id
_entity.type
_entity.pdbx_description
1 polymer ?
#
loop_
_entity_poly.entity_id
_entity_poly.type
_entity_poly.pdbx_seq_one_letter_code
_entity_poly.pdbx_strand_id
1 'polypeptide(L)' 'MAPKPQIKLYTDSTPNGIKVSMALEELGLPYEFEHIDISTNRQKEPWFLEINPNGRTPL' A
#
# COMPACT_ATOMS: atom_id res chain seq x y z
N MET A 1 -19.57 -13.05 7.82
CA MET A 1 -18.15 -12.59 7.80
C MET A 1 -17.95 -11.89 6.47
N ALA A 2 -17.48 -10.63 6.46
CA ALA A 2 -17.20 -9.94 5.21
C ALA A 2 -16.08 -10.68 4.46
N PRO A 3 -16.13 -10.76 3.12
CA PRO A 3 -15.05 -11.38 2.35
C PRO A 3 -13.74 -10.64 2.62
N LYS A 4 -12.65 -11.38 2.79
CA LYS A 4 -11.32 -10.79 2.92
C LYS A 4 -11.03 -9.99 1.64
N PRO A 5 -10.63 -8.71 1.73
CA PRO A 5 -10.33 -7.92 0.55
C PRO A 5 -9.21 -8.59 -0.25
N GLN A 6 -9.38 -8.65 -1.57
CA GLN A 6 -8.40 -9.25 -2.48
C GLN A 6 -7.22 -8.30 -2.75
N ILE A 7 -7.38 -7.02 -2.41
CA ILE A 7 -6.39 -5.96 -2.58
C ILE A 7 -5.84 -5.59 -1.20
N LYS A 8 -4.51 -5.50 -1.10
CA LYS A 8 -3.82 -4.92 0.04
C LYS A 8 -2.94 -3.78 -0.47
N LEU A 9 -3.14 -2.58 0.08
CA LEU A 9 -2.42 -1.38 -0.28
C LEU A 9 -1.38 -1.07 0.80
N TYR A 10 -0.11 -1.21 0.45
CA TYR A 10 1.01 -0.78 1.28
C TYR A 10 1.41 0.63 0.87
N THR A 11 1.12 1.63 1.71
CA THR A 11 1.43 3.01 1.34
C THR A 11 1.71 3.91 2.52
N ASP A 12 2.25 5.08 2.21
CA ASP A 12 2.29 6.24 3.09
C ASP A 12 1.46 7.38 2.48
N SER A 13 1.33 8.48 3.21
CA SER A 13 0.69 9.74 2.84
C SER A 13 1.44 10.56 1.77
N THR A 14 1.96 9.88 0.74
CA THR A 14 2.65 10.50 -0.40
C THR A 14 1.66 10.77 -1.54
N PRO A 15 1.98 11.70 -2.48
CA PRO A 15 1.13 11.93 -3.65
C PRO A 15 0.86 10.69 -4.50
N ASN A 16 1.78 9.73 -4.55
CA ASN A 16 1.55 8.47 -5.28
C ASN A 16 0.62 7.53 -4.51
N GLY A 17 0.75 7.47 -3.19
CA GLY A 17 -0.17 6.73 -2.32
C GLY A 17 -1.62 7.22 -2.44
N ILE A 18 -1.80 8.54 -2.40
CA ILE A 18 -3.12 9.19 -2.48
C ILE A 18 -3.84 8.85 -3.80
N LYS A 19 -3.13 8.82 -4.93
CA LYS A 19 -3.73 8.46 -6.23
C LYS A 19 -4.36 7.06 -6.21
N VAL A 20 -3.66 6.10 -5.59
CA VAL A 20 -4.12 4.71 -5.53
C VAL A 20 -5.27 4.57 -4.54
N SER A 21 -5.19 5.16 -3.35
CA SER A 21 -6.29 5.13 -2.40
C SER A 21 -7.55 5.78 -2.98
N MET A 22 -7.43 6.95 -3.62
CA MET A 22 -8.57 7.61 -4.28
C MET A 22 -9.19 6.71 -5.36
N ALA A 23 -8.38 6.07 -6.21
CA ALA A 23 -8.90 5.17 -7.24
C ALA A 23 -9.67 3.98 -6.64
N LEU A 24 -9.18 3.41 -5.53
CA LEU A 24 -9.86 2.29 -4.87
C LEU A 24 -11.21 2.72 -4.26
N GLU A 25 -11.25 3.90 -3.64
CA GLU A 25 -12.50 4.46 -3.10
C GLU A 25 -13.50 4.79 -4.22
N GLU A 26 -13.08 5.48 -5.29
CA GLU A 26 -13.95 5.85 -6.42
C GLU A 26 -14.52 4.64 -7.16
N LEU A 27 -13.76 3.54 -7.21
CA LEU A 27 -14.21 2.28 -7.81
C LEU A 27 -15.01 1.39 -6.85
N GLY A 28 -15.14 1.77 -5.58
CA GLY A 28 -15.82 0.99 -4.55
C GLY A 28 -15.17 -0.37 -4.29
N LEU A 29 -13.86 -0.49 -4.52
CA LEU A 29 -13.14 -1.76 -4.35
C LEU A 29 -12.70 -1.92 -2.89
N PRO A 30 -13.10 -3.01 -2.20
CA PRO A 30 -12.64 -3.24 -0.83
C PRO A 30 -11.15 -3.59 -0.82
N TYR A 31 -10.38 -2.90 0.03
CA TYR A 31 -8.95 -3.15 0.22
C TYR A 31 -8.56 -3.13 1.70
N GLU A 32 -7.49 -3.85 2.03
CA GLU A 32 -6.79 -3.72 3.31
C GLU A 32 -5.72 -2.64 3.17
N PHE A 33 -5.66 -1.70 4.11
CA PHE A 33 -4.63 -0.68 4.14
C PHE A 33 -3.53 -1.06 5.12
N GLU A 34 -2.27 -1.01 4.69
CA GLU A 34 -1.11 -1.10 5.57
C GLU A 34 -0.23 0.13 5.44
N HIS A 35 -0.04 0.84 6.55
CA HIS A 35 0.82 2.01 6.59
C HIS A 35 2.29 1.61 6.57
N ILE A 36 3.05 2.16 5.62
CA ILE A 36 4.51 2.00 5.52
C ILE A 36 5.16 3.35 5.78
N ASP A 37 5.62 3.57 7.01
CA ASP A 37 6.36 4.78 7.37
C ASP A 37 7.70 4.83 6.62
N ILE A 38 7.75 5.67 5.58
CA ILE A 38 8.94 5.78 4.74
C ILE A 38 10.09 6.52 5.43
N SER A 39 9.80 7.29 6.49
CA SER A 39 10.82 8.00 7.27
C SER A 39 11.71 7.05 8.07
N THR A 40 11.18 5.86 8.39
CA THR A 40 11.90 4.78 9.09
C THR A 40 12.60 3.81 8.15
N ASN A 41 12.50 3.99 6.83
CA ASN A 41 12.94 3.04 5.80
C ASN A 41 12.27 1.67 5.86
N ARG A 42 11.05 1.55 6.40
CA ARG A 42 10.31 0.27 6.44
C ARG A 42 10.11 -0.37 5.06
N GLN A 43 9.95 0.43 4.02
CA GLN A 43 9.88 0.00 2.60
C GLN A 43 11.18 -0.62 2.07
N LYS A 44 12.27 -0.59 2.84
CA LYS A 44 13.56 -1.20 2.52
C LYS A 44 13.82 -2.46 3.35
N GLU A 45 12.90 -2.86 4.22
CA GLU A 45 13.01 -4.12 4.96
C GLU A 45 12.96 -5.32 4.00
N PRO A 46 13.64 -6.44 4.32
CA PRO A 46 13.75 -7.58 3.41
C PRO A 46 12.40 -8.10 2.89
N TRP A 47 11.38 -8.15 3.75
CA TRP A 47 10.05 -8.62 3.36
C TRP A 47 9.37 -7.71 2.33
N PHE A 48 9.60 -6.39 2.39
CA PHE A 48 9.02 -5.45 1.43
C PHE A 48 9.76 -5.56 0.10
N LEU A 49 11.09 -5.70 0.15
CA LEU A 49 11.94 -5.84 -1.04
C LEU A 49 11.73 -7.17 -1.78
N GLU A 50 11.34 -8.23 -1.08
CA GLU A 50 10.96 -9.51 -1.68
C GLU A 50 9.73 -9.35 -2.59
N ILE A 51 8.80 -8.48 -2.21
CA ILE A 51 7.57 -8.21 -2.99
C ILE A 51 7.82 -7.10 -4.02
N ASN A 52 8.54 -6.05 -3.63
CA ASN A 52 8.84 -4.88 -4.45
C ASN A 52 10.31 -4.50 -4.35
N PRO A 53 11.16 -5.00 -5.28
CA PRO A 53 12.60 -4.72 -5.28
C PRO A 53 12.97 -3.23 -5.39
N ASN A 54 12.07 -2.37 -5.88
CA ASN A 54 12.28 -0.93 -5.92
C ASN A 54 12.26 -0.30 -4.50
N GLY A 55 11.57 -0.95 -3.56
CA GLY A 55 11.42 -0.49 -2.18
C GLY A 55 10.83 0.92 -2.11
N ARG A 56 9.68 1.12 -2.75
CA ARG A 56 8.95 2.40 -2.76
C ARG A 56 7.45 2.11 -2.61
N THR A 57 6.75 3.00 -1.93
CA THR A 57 5.28 3.02 -1.89
C THR A 57 4.71 3.84 -3.06
N PRO A 58 3.44 3.62 -3.45
CA PRO A 58 2.55 2.54 -3.03
C PRO A 58 2.95 1.18 -3.64
N LEU A 59 2.53 0.08 -3.00
CA LEU A 59 2.60 -1.30 -3.47
C LEU A 59 1.25 -1.98 -3.27
#